data_AF-A0A9D6RKG2-F1
#
_entry.id   AF-A0A9D6RKG2-F1
#
_cell.length_a   1.000
_cell.length_b   1.000
_cell.length_c   1.000
_cell.angle_alpha   90.00
_cell.angle_beta   90.00
_cell.angle_gamma   90.00
#
_symmetry.space_group_name_H-M   'P 1'
#
loop_
_entity.id
_entity.type
_entity.pdbx_description
1 polymer ?
#
loop_
_entity_poly.entity_id
_entity_poly.type
_entity_poly.pdbx_seq_one_letter_code
_entity_poly.pdbx_strand_id
1 'polypeptide(L)' 'MTTPGQTILRDLRQEIGLEVCPESYLSVMEAACLEDWTRDPFDRAITAHARLQQSPLLSRDREIHLHYDKAVW' A
#
# COMPACT_ATOMS: atom_id res chain seq x y z
N MET A 1 -19.66 -1.58 -17.70
CA MET A 1 -19.49 -2.92 -17.11
C MET A 1 -18.37 -2.84 -16.11
N THR A 2 -18.52 -3.41 -14.91
CA THR A 2 -17.46 -3.48 -13.89
C THR A 2 -16.78 -4.85 -13.95
N THR A 3 -15.49 -4.91 -13.60
CA THR A 3 -14.70 -6.14 -13.55
C THR A 3 -14.44 -6.52 -12.09
N PRO A 4 -14.58 -7.80 -11.68
CA PRO A 4 -14.23 -8.24 -10.33
C PRO A 4 -12.73 -8.03 -10.03
N GLY A 5 -12.40 -7.63 -8.80
CA GLY A 5 -11.01 -7.39 -8.40
C GLY A 5 -10.11 -8.65 -8.52
N GLN A 6 -10.67 -9.84 -8.30
CA GLN A 6 -9.95 -11.11 -8.49
C GLN A 6 -9.46 -11.31 -9.93
N THR A 7 -10.23 -10.86 -10.92
CA THR A 7 -9.83 -10.91 -12.34
C THR A 7 -8.59 -10.04 -12.55
N ILE A 8 -8.62 -8.81 -12.04
CA ILE A 8 -7.49 -7.86 -12.15
C ILE A 8 -6.23 -8.43 -11.48
N LEU A 9 -6.35 -8.99 -10.27
CA LEU A 9 -5.22 -9.58 -9.56
C LEU A 9 -4.63 -10.77 -10.30
N ARG A 10 -5.46 -11.62 -10.90
CA ARG A 10 -5.00 -12.76 -11.70
C ARG A 10 -4.23 -12.28 -12.92
N ASP A 11 -4.77 -11.31 -13.64
CA ASP A 11 -4.18 -10.83 -14.88
C ASP A 11 -2.83 -10.13 -14.59
N LEU A 12 -2.76 -9.28 -13.55
CA LEU A 12 -1.51 -8.65 -13.11
C LEU A 12 -0.47 -9.66 -12.60
N ARG A 13 -0.89 -10.74 -11.94
CA ARG A 13 0.02 -11.83 -11.56
C ARG A 13 0.63 -12.49 -12.79
N GLN A 14 -0.16 -12.70 -13.84
CA GLN A 14 0.32 -13.34 -15.07
C GLN A 14 1.25 -12.43 -15.88
N GLU A 15 0.94 -11.13 -15.96
CA GLU A 15 1.70 -10.19 -16.80
C GLU A 15 3.01 -9.72 -16.16
N ILE A 16 2.98 -9.37 -14.86
CA ILE A 16 4.12 -8.72 -14.19
C ILE A 16 4.56 -9.44 -12.91
N GLY A 17 3.98 -10.61 -12.61
CA GLY A 17 4.31 -11.35 -11.38
C GLY A 17 3.82 -10.68 -10.11
N LEU A 18 2.74 -9.87 -10.17
CA LEU A 18 2.18 -9.23 -8.99
C LEU A 18 1.71 -10.26 -7.95
N GLU A 19 2.17 -10.08 -6.71
CA GLU A 19 1.75 -10.88 -5.56
C GLU A 19 1.04 -10.01 -4.52
N VAL A 20 0.10 -10.63 -3.80
CA VAL A 20 -0.54 -10.00 -2.64
C VAL A 20 0.37 -10.26 -1.45
N CYS A 21 0.79 -9.20 -0.76
CA CYS A 21 1.61 -9.33 0.44
C CYS A 21 0.86 -10.17 1.50
N PRO A 22 1.51 -11.18 2.11
CA PRO A 22 0.87 -12.06 3.10
C PRO A 22 0.77 -11.43 4.50
N GLU A 23 1.19 -10.17 4.67
CA GLU A 23 1.12 -9.48 5.96
C GLU A 23 -0.31 -9.42 6.49
N SER A 24 -0.43 -9.57 7.81
CA SER A 24 -1.72 -9.56 8.48
C SER A 24 -2.40 -8.21 8.31
N TYR A 25 -3.64 -8.23 7.83
CA TYR A 25 -4.47 -7.03 7.74
C TYR A 25 -4.56 -6.30 9.09
N LEU A 26 -4.69 -7.05 10.19
CA LEU A 26 -4.77 -6.47 11.53
C LEU A 26 -3.48 -5.70 11.88
N SER A 27 -2.32 -6.29 11.62
CA SER A 27 -1.02 -5.67 11.91
C SER A 27 -0.80 -4.40 11.08
N VAL A 28 -1.22 -4.41 9.80
CA VAL A 28 -1.20 -3.20 8.97
C VAL A 28 -2.11 -2.11 9.54
N MET A 29 -3.33 -2.45 9.96
CA MET A 29 -4.26 -1.46 10.52
C MET A 29 -3.80 -0.90 11.87
N GLU A 30 -3.20 -1.72 12.72
CA GLU A 30 -2.58 -1.26 13.98
C GLU A 30 -1.46 -0.27 13.71
N ALA A 31 -0.60 -0.55 12.74
CA ALA A 31 0.45 0.39 12.32
C ALA A 31 -0.13 1.66 11.67
N ALA A 32 -1.21 1.54 10.88
CA ALA A 32 -1.88 2.68 10.26
C ALA A 32 -2.43 3.68 11.29
N CYS A 33 -2.88 3.18 12.45
CA CYS A 33 -3.31 4.03 13.56
C CYS A 33 -2.20 4.94 14.11
N LEU A 34 -0.92 4.62 13.86
CA LEU A 34 0.24 5.41 14.29
C LEU A 34 0.66 6.47 13.26
N GLU A 35 0.17 6.39 12.02
CA GLU A 35 0.36 7.45 11.02
C GLU A 35 -0.52 8.64 11.40
N ASP A 36 0.05 9.79 11.74
CA ASP A 36 -0.66 10.97 12.26
C ASP A 36 -0.65 12.17 11.30
N TRP A 37 0.04 12.04 10.16
CA TRP A 37 0.27 13.11 9.19
C TRP A 37 -0.89 13.36 8.23
N THR A 38 -1.81 12.40 8.06
CA THR A 38 -2.99 12.53 7.19
C THR A 38 -4.26 12.03 7.87
N ARG A 39 -5.39 12.54 7.40
CA ARG A 39 -6.73 12.09 7.82
C ARG A 39 -7.30 11.02 6.90
N ASP A 40 -6.68 10.75 5.76
CA ASP A 40 -7.14 9.71 4.83
C ASP A 40 -6.73 8.32 5.37
N PRO A 41 -7.69 7.45 5.72
CA PRO A 41 -7.37 6.12 6.24
C PRO A 41 -6.64 5.23 5.23
N PHE A 42 -6.79 5.44 3.93
CA PHE A 42 -6.10 4.66 2.90
C PHE A 42 -4.64 5.06 2.77
N ASP A 43 -4.32 6.36 2.82
CA ASP A 43 -2.92 6.82 2.83
C ASP A 43 -2.18 6.26 4.06
N ARG A 44 -2.84 6.27 5.22
CA ARG A 44 -2.31 5.67 6.46
C ARG A 44 -2.08 4.17 6.28
N ALA A 45 -3.07 3.45 5.76
CA ALA A 45 -2.96 2.01 5.55
C ALA A 45 -1.85 1.63 4.56
N ILE A 46 -1.78 2.30 3.41
CA ILE A 46 -0.78 2.02 2.37
C ILE A 46 0.63 2.34 2.86
N THR A 47 0.80 3.49 3.54
CA THR A 47 2.09 3.93 4.06
C THR A 47 2.56 3.03 5.20
N ALA A 48 1.68 2.70 6.15
CA ALA A 48 2.00 1.80 7.25
C ALA A 48 2.34 0.39 6.76
N HIS A 49 1.62 -0.12 5.75
CA HIS A 49 1.93 -1.43 5.14
C HIS A 49 3.35 -1.45 4.57
N ALA A 50 3.70 -0.44 3.76
CA ALA A 50 5.05 -0.33 3.19
C ALA A 50 6.12 -0.19 4.29
N ARG A 51 5.85 0.62 5.31
CA ARG A 51 6.74 0.86 6.45
C ARG A 51 6.98 -0.38 7.30
N LEU A 52 5.94 -1.20 7.56
CA LEU A 52 6.09 -2.47 8.28
C LEU A 52 7.03 -3.42 7.54
N GLN A 53 6.91 -3.49 6.21
CA GLN A 53 7.77 -4.33 5.37
C GLN A 53 9.12 -3.69 5.02
N GLN A 54 9.32 -2.42 5.39
CA GLN A 54 10.49 -1.63 4.99
C GLN A 54 10.69 -1.57 3.47
N SER A 55 9.59 -1.68 2.71
CA SER A 55 9.55 -1.84 1.25
C SER A 55 9.38 -0.51 0.52
N PRO A 56 9.92 -0.35 -0.70
CA PRO A 56 9.61 0.81 -1.53
C PRO A 56 8.09 0.95 -1.78
N LEU A 57 7.58 2.17 -1.71
CA LEU A 57 6.17 2.48 -2.00
C LEU A 57 6.08 3.28 -3.29
N LEU A 58 5.57 2.68 -4.36
CA LEU A 58 5.31 3.39 -5.61
C LEU A 58 4.09 4.32 -5.43
N SER A 59 4.31 5.63 -5.35
CA SER A 59 3.22 6.60 -5.16
C SER A 59 3.52 7.95 -5.80
N ARG A 60 2.53 8.47 -6.54
CA ARG A 60 2.57 9.77 -7.24
C ARG A 60 2.28 10.92 -6.28
N ASP A 61 1.89 10.58 -5.06
CA ASP A 61 1.45 11.50 -4.03
C ASP A 61 2.64 12.16 -3.33
N ARG A 62 2.68 13.49 -3.34
CA ARG A 62 3.79 14.25 -2.77
C ARG A 62 3.80 14.22 -1.25
N GLU A 63 2.64 14.16 -0.61
CA GLU A 63 2.55 14.09 0.86
C GLU A 63 3.13 12.76 1.36
N ILE A 64 2.84 11.65 0.66
CA ILE A 64 3.46 10.35 0.97
C ILE A 64 4.99 10.42 0.90
N HIS A 65 5.57 11.15 -0.06
CA HIS A 65 7.03 11.33 -0.16
C HIS A 65 7.63 12.16 0.99
N LEU A 66 6.85 13.08 1.57
CA LEU A 66 7.29 13.84 2.75
C LEU A 66 7.27 13.00 4.03
N HIS A 67 6.41 11.99 4.07
CA HIS A 67 6.16 11.19 5.27
C HIS A 67 6.68 9.76 5.20
N TYR A 68 7.14 9.29 4.04
CA TYR A 68 7.77 7.98 3.87
C TYR A 68 8.98 8.06 2.96
N ASP A 69 10.15 7.88 3.54
CA ASP A 69 11.47 8.03 2.90
C ASP A 69 11.75 7.01 1.79
N LYS A 70 11.04 5.88 1.79
CA LYS A 70 11.12 4.86 0.72
C LYS A 70 10.00 4.98 -0.32
N ALA A 71 9.25 6.08 -0.32
CA ALA A 71 8.35 6.37 -1.42
C ALA A 71 9.17 6.62 -2.70
N VAL A 72 8.73 6.02 -3.81
CA VAL A 72 9.38 6.11 -5.12
C VAL A 72 8.38 6.53 -6.17
N TRP A 73 8.88 7.16 -7.24
CA TRP A 73 8.06 7.71 -8.31
C TRP A 73 8.63 7.51 -9.71
#